data_AF-A0AAD1NY70-F1
#
_entry.id   AF-A0AAD1NY70-F1
#
_cell.length_a   1.000
_cell.length_b   1.000
_cell.length_c   1.000
_cell.angle_alpha   90.00
_cell.angle_beta   90.00
_cell.angle_gamma   90.00
#
_symmetry.space_group_name_H-M   'P 1'
#
loop_
_entity.id
_entity.type
_entity.pdbx_description
1 polymer ?
#
loop_
_entity_poly.entity_id
_entity_poly.type
_entity_poly.pdbx_seq_one_letter_code
_entity_poly.pdbx_strand_id
1 'polypeptide(L)'
;MEHDMLTTTEVAARLGITERRAQQLARELRARGFRLEEGRYGGFAWPAGLVELVREVREAGQGLEALSLDPRATPFRARPEPEALALEVGDALYTLWGVRRVLGTLARVPYPRWPGEWRDEFSREAV
;
A
#
# COMPACT_ATOMS: atom_id res chain seq x y z
N MET A 1 -13.07 -10.51 -15.82
CA MET A 1 -14.28 -9.81 -15.35
C MET A 1 -14.07 -8.36 -15.73
N GLU A 2 -14.79 -7.88 -16.73
CA GLU A 2 -14.84 -6.44 -17.03
C GLU A 2 -15.31 -5.74 -15.76
N HIS A 3 -14.44 -4.91 -15.19
CA HIS A 3 -14.86 -4.02 -14.11
C HIS A 3 -15.71 -2.93 -14.76
N ASP A 4 -17.03 -3.00 -14.59
CA ASP A 4 -17.91 -1.88 -14.94
C ASP A 4 -17.37 -0.63 -14.21
N MET A 5 -16.85 0.31 -15.00
CA MET A 5 -16.33 1.57 -14.50
C MET A 5 -17.48 2.58 -14.54
N LEU A 6 -17.82 3.14 -13.38
CA LEU A 6 -18.86 4.13 -13.22
C LEU A 6 -18.25 5.53 -13.23
N THR A 7 -18.95 6.47 -13.84
CA THR A 7 -18.63 7.90 -13.76
C THR A 7 -18.98 8.46 -12.38
N THR A 8 -18.36 9.57 -12.00
CA THR A 8 -18.68 10.25 -10.73
C THR A 8 -20.18 10.59 -10.61
N THR A 9 -20.84 10.94 -11.72
CA THR A 9 -22.26 11.26 -11.76
C THR A 9 -23.12 10.03 -11.45
N GLU A 10 -22.81 8.88 -12.03
CA GLU A 10 -23.50 7.60 -11.73
C GLU A 10 -23.27 7.17 -10.28
N VAL A 11 -22.06 7.34 -9.76
CA VAL A 11 -21.74 7.05 -8.35
C VAL A 11 -22.52 7.97 -7.40
N ALA A 12 -22.63 9.25 -7.73
CA ALA A 12 -23.41 10.20 -6.96
C ALA A 12 -24.89 9.77 -6.85
N ALA A 13 -25.49 9.37 -7.98
CA ALA A 13 -26.85 8.85 -8.01
C ALA A 13 -26.99 7.56 -7.19
N ARG A 14 -26.06 6.61 -7.34
CA ARG A 14 -26.11 5.30 -6.66
C ARG A 14 -25.90 5.39 -5.16
N LEU A 15 -25.08 6.34 -4.69
CA LEU A 15 -24.86 6.61 -3.28
C LEU A 15 -25.88 7.61 -2.70
N GLY A 16 -26.77 8.18 -3.52
CA GLY A 16 -27.72 9.22 -3.07
C GLY A 16 -27.03 10.47 -2.50
N ILE A 17 -25.92 10.89 -3.11
CA ILE A 17 -25.15 12.07 -2.71
C ILE A 17 -25.03 13.06 -3.88
N THR A 18 -24.60 14.29 -3.58
CA THR A 18 -24.29 15.26 -4.64
C THR A 18 -23.02 14.87 -5.39
N GLU A 19 -22.93 15.25 -6.65
CA GLU A 19 -21.74 15.01 -7.47
C GLU A 19 -20.48 15.66 -6.86
N ARG A 20 -20.61 16.86 -6.27
CA ARG A 20 -19.53 17.51 -5.52
C ARG A 20 -19.02 16.64 -4.37
N ARG A 21 -19.93 16.00 -3.62
CA ARG A 21 -19.53 15.10 -2.52
C ARG A 21 -18.89 13.82 -3.06
N ALA A 22 -19.37 13.29 -4.19
CA ALA A 22 -18.75 12.15 -4.86
C ALA A 22 -17.33 12.50 -5.35
N GLN A 23 -17.11 13.68 -5.93
CA GLN A 23 -15.76 14.15 -6.30
C GLN A 23 -14.84 14.28 -5.07
N GLN A 24 -15.36 14.83 -3.96
CA GLN A 24 -14.59 14.91 -2.72
C GLN A 24 -14.24 13.51 -2.20
N LEU A 25 -15.19 12.58 -2.23
CA LEU A 25 -15.00 11.19 -1.83
C LEU A 25 -13.93 10.48 -2.69
N ALA A 26 -13.93 10.72 -4.00
CA ALA A 26 -12.89 10.18 -4.89
C ALA A 26 -11.48 10.64 -4.46
N ARG A 27 -11.34 11.93 -4.13
CA ARG A 27 -10.07 12.49 -3.65
C ARG A 27 -9.67 11.89 -2.30
N GLU A 28 -10.63 11.75 -1.39
CA GLU A 28 -10.41 11.13 -0.07
C GLU A 28 -9.97 9.66 -0.20
N LEU A 29 -10.52 8.92 -1.17
CA LEU A 29 -10.14 7.53 -1.46
C LEU A 29 -8.75 7.44 -2.12
N ARG A 30 -8.44 8.32 -3.09
CA ARG A 30 -7.10 8.38 -3.69
C ARG A 30 -6.03 8.72 -2.66
N ALA A 31 -6.29 9.68 -1.77
CA ALA A 31 -5.39 10.02 -0.67
C ALA A 31 -5.15 8.84 0.29
N ARG A 32 -6.12 7.92 0.38
CA ARG A 32 -6.00 6.67 1.15
C ARG A 32 -5.38 5.53 0.36
N GLY A 33 -4.95 5.74 -0.88
CA GLY A 33 -4.27 4.73 -1.70
C GLY A 33 -5.20 3.85 -2.54
N PHE A 34 -6.43 4.28 -2.84
CA PHE A 34 -7.30 3.62 -3.82
C PHE A 34 -7.03 4.12 -5.24
N ARG A 35 -7.10 3.22 -6.22
CA ARG A 35 -6.96 3.54 -7.64
C ARG A 35 -8.29 4.07 -8.18
N LEU A 36 -8.34 5.37 -8.43
CA LEU A 36 -9.41 6.03 -9.17
C LEU A 36 -8.76 6.84 -10.29
N GLU A 37 -9.06 6.48 -11.54
CA GLU A 37 -8.51 7.16 -12.70
C GLU A 37 -9.25 8.48 -12.92
N GLU A 38 -8.50 9.55 -13.09
CA GLU A 38 -9.08 10.87 -13.36
C GLU A 38 -9.22 11.05 -14.87
N GLY A 39 -10.46 11.23 -15.32
CA GLY A 39 -10.77 11.54 -16.70
C GLY A 39 -10.32 12.96 -17.07
N ARG A 40 -10.13 13.19 -18.37
CA ARG A 40 -9.66 14.48 -18.93
C ARG A 40 -10.50 15.71 -18.54
N TYR A 41 -11.75 15.51 -18.10
CA TYR A 41 -12.69 16.57 -17.74
C TYR A 41 -12.92 16.68 -16.22
N GLY A 42 -12.00 16.18 -15.39
CA GLY A 42 -12.06 16.30 -13.92
C GLY A 42 -13.03 15.34 -13.22
N GLY A 43 -13.59 14.38 -13.95
CA GLY A 43 -14.35 13.26 -13.40
C GLY A 43 -13.44 12.10 -12.99
N PHE A 44 -13.95 11.17 -12.18
CA PHE A 44 -13.24 9.95 -11.80
C PHE A 44 -13.95 8.73 -12.39
N ALA A 45 -13.18 7.73 -12.79
CA ALA A 45 -13.67 6.41 -13.14
C ALA A 45 -13.61 5.50 -11.90
N TRP A 46 -14.76 4.97 -11.51
CA TRP A 46 -14.96 4.21 -10.29
C TRP A 46 -15.22 2.74 -10.60
N PRO A 47 -14.43 1.80 -10.07
CA PRO A 47 -14.80 0.38 -10.15
C PRO A 47 -16.13 0.15 -9.42
N ALA A 48 -17.13 -0.45 -10.08
CA ALA A 48 -18.43 -0.72 -9.48
C ALA A 48 -18.33 -1.48 -8.15
N GLY A 49 -17.42 -2.45 -8.05
CA GLY A 49 -17.18 -3.20 -6.81
C GLY A 49 -16.70 -2.32 -5.65
N LEU A 50 -15.87 -1.29 -5.91
CA LEU A 50 -15.46 -0.34 -4.87
C LEU A 50 -16.64 0.51 -4.40
N VAL A 51 -17.54 0.90 -5.31
CA VAL A 51 -18.74 1.69 -4.99
C VAL A 51 -19.69 0.91 -4.09
N GLU A 52 -19.88 -0.39 -4.33
CA GLU A 52 -20.70 -1.24 -3.46
C GLU A 52 -20.11 -1.34 -2.05
N LEU A 53 -18.78 -1.54 -1.92
CA LEU A 53 -18.13 -1.58 -0.61
C LEU A 53 -18.26 -0.24 0.14
N VAL A 54 -18.11 0.89 -0.57
CA VAL A 54 -18.34 2.22 0.00
C VAL A 54 -19.79 2.37 0.50
N ARG A 55 -20.77 1.84 -0.25
CA ARG A 55 -22.17 1.85 0.16
C ARG A 55 -22.36 1.03 1.44
N GLU A 56 -21.85 -0.20 1.48
CA GLU A 56 -21.95 -1.10 2.64
C GLU A 56 -21.36 -0.47 3.91
N VAL A 57 -20.15 0.10 3.82
CA VAL A 57 -19.48 0.77 4.96
C VAL A 57 -20.30 1.95 5.47
N ARG A 58 -20.90 2.73 4.56
CA ARG A 58 -21.74 3.87 4.93
C ARG A 58 -23.07 3.43 5.56
N GLU A 59 -23.71 2.38 5.03
CA GLU A 59 -24.93 1.79 5.60
C GLU A 59 -24.68 1.21 7.00
N ALA A 60 -23.48 0.68 7.24
CA ALA A 60 -23.02 0.24 8.55
C ALA A 60 -22.64 1.41 9.50
N GLY A 61 -22.70 2.67 9.05
CA GLY A 61 -22.31 3.85 9.83
C GLY A 61 -20.81 3.95 10.10
N GLN A 62 -19.98 3.24 9.35
CA GLN A 62 -18.53 3.20 9.52
C GLN A 62 -17.83 4.29 8.70
N GLY A 63 -16.65 4.70 9.16
CA GLY A 63 -15.77 5.61 8.43
C GLY A 63 -15.09 4.94 7.23
N LEU A 64 -14.56 5.74 6.30
CA LEU A 64 -13.84 5.24 5.11
C LEU A 64 -12.57 4.46 5.47
N GLU A 65 -12.06 4.64 6.70
CA GLU A 65 -10.95 3.87 7.25
C GLU A 65 -11.28 2.37 7.30
N ALA A 66 -12.54 1.98 7.45
CA ALA A 66 -12.97 0.59 7.45
C ALA A 66 -12.66 -0.11 6.11
N LEU A 67 -12.77 0.62 4.99
CA LEU A 67 -12.38 0.09 3.67
C LEU A 67 -10.90 -0.25 3.60
N SER A 68 -10.06 0.37 4.44
CA SER A 68 -8.64 0.07 4.44
C SER A 68 -8.30 -1.27 5.08
N LEU A 69 -9.20 -1.76 5.94
CA LEU A 69 -9.08 -3.01 6.68
C LEU A 69 -9.87 -4.14 6.01
N ASP A 70 -10.77 -3.83 5.06
CA ASP A 70 -11.57 -4.82 4.33
C ASP A 70 -10.73 -5.53 3.25
N PRO A 71 -10.53 -6.87 3.36
CA PRO A 71 -9.79 -7.63 2.35
C PRO A 71 -10.38 -7.52 0.94
N ARG A 72 -11.71 -7.32 0.81
CA ARG A 72 -12.41 -7.15 -0.47
C ARG A 72 -12.02 -5.85 -1.18
N ALA A 73 -11.49 -4.88 -0.46
CA ALA A 73 -11.05 -3.60 -1.00
C ALA A 73 -9.64 -3.65 -1.61
N THR A 74 -8.86 -4.70 -1.30
CA THR A 74 -7.47 -4.90 -1.77
C THR A 74 -7.31 -4.79 -3.30
N PRO A 75 -8.19 -5.37 -4.15
CA PRO A 75 -8.05 -5.27 -5.60
C PRO A 75 -8.14 -3.84 -6.14
N PHE A 76 -8.77 -2.93 -5.40
CA PHE A 76 -8.96 -1.54 -5.79
C PHE A 76 -7.86 -0.61 -5.25
N ARG A 77 -6.88 -1.14 -4.50
CA ARG A 77 -5.73 -0.36 -4.04
C ARG A 77 -4.83 -0.01 -5.23
N ALA A 78 -4.29 1.21 -5.21
CA ALA A 78 -3.17 1.55 -6.06
C ALA A 78 -2.01 0.62 -5.65
N ARG A 79 -1.59 -0.26 -6.55
CA ARG A 79 -0.34 -1.01 -6.35
C ARG A 79 0.78 0.02 -6.31
N PRO A 80 1.77 -0.10 -5.40
CA PRO A 80 2.98 0.69 -5.52
C PRO A 80 3.53 0.48 -6.93
N GLU A 81 4.01 1.55 -7.56
CA GLU A 81 4.63 1.43 -8.87
C GLU A 81 5.72 0.35 -8.80
N PRO A 82 5.80 -0.57 -9.77
CA PRO A 82 6.75 -1.68 -9.71
C PRO A 82 8.19 -1.19 -9.53
N GLU A 83 8.52 0.02 -9.98
CA GLU A 83 9.80 0.69 -9.77
C GLU A 83 10.00 1.13 -8.32
N ALA A 84 8.99 1.72 -7.68
CA ALA A 84 9.04 2.07 -6.25
C ALA A 84 9.16 0.82 -5.36
N LEU A 85 8.42 -0.24 -5.70
CA LEU A 85 8.53 -1.53 -5.00
C LEU A 85 9.90 -2.17 -5.23
N ALA A 86 10.44 -2.13 -6.46
CA ALA A 86 11.77 -2.64 -6.77
C ALA A 86 12.87 -1.84 -6.06
N LEU A 87 12.72 -0.52 -5.92
CA LEU A 87 13.62 0.33 -5.14
C LEU A 87 13.56 -0.01 -3.65
N GLU A 88 12.37 -0.13 -3.06
CA GLU A 88 12.23 -0.51 -1.64
C GLU A 88 12.81 -1.91 -1.36
N VAL A 89 12.54 -2.88 -2.24
CA VAL A 89 13.11 -4.23 -2.14
C VAL A 89 14.64 -4.18 -2.35
N GLY A 90 15.12 -3.38 -3.30
CA GLY A 90 16.54 -3.19 -3.57
C GLY A 90 17.28 -2.58 -2.38
N ASP A 91 16.74 -1.53 -1.77
CA ASP A 91 17.28 -0.87 -0.59
C ASP A 91 17.29 -1.80 0.63
N ALA A 92 16.21 -2.58 0.82
CA ALA A 92 16.14 -3.58 1.88
C ALA A 92 17.21 -4.67 1.70
N LEU A 93 17.38 -5.18 0.48
CA LEU A 93 18.41 -6.18 0.16
C LEU A 93 19.83 -5.60 0.31
N TYR A 94 20.06 -4.37 -0.15
CA TYR A 94 21.34 -3.69 0.01
C TYR A 94 21.70 -3.48 1.48
N THR A 95 20.73 -3.06 2.29
CA THR A 95 20.90 -2.87 3.74
C THR A 95 21.22 -4.19 4.42
N LEU A 96 20.47 -5.26 4.13
CA LEU A 96 20.69 -6.58 4.70
C LEU A 96 22.08 -7.12 4.32
N TRP A 97 22.49 -6.94 3.06
CA TRP A 97 23.81 -7.31 2.59
C TRP A 97 24.93 -6.51 3.28
N GLY A 98 24.71 -5.20 3.49
CA GLY A 98 25.61 -4.34 4.24
C GLY A 98 25.78 -4.79 5.69
N VAL A 99 24.68 -5.08 6.39
CA VAL A 99 24.69 -5.63 7.76
C VAL A 99 25.45 -6.93 7.80
N ARG A 100 25.15 -7.87 6.90
CA ARG A 100 25.85 -9.16 6.80
C ARG A 100 27.35 -8.99 6.59
N ARG A 101 27.77 -8.04 5.75
CA ARG A 101 29.18 -7.72 5.52
C ARG A 101 29.85 -7.17 6.77
N VAL A 102 29.17 -6.30 7.52
CA VAL A 102 29.65 -5.76 8.79
C VAL A 102 29.81 -6.89 9.82
N LEU A 103 28.79 -7.74 10.01
CA LEU A 103 28.84 -8.89 10.92
C LEU A 103 29.99 -9.86 10.55
N GLY A 104 30.12 -10.19 9.26
CA GLY A 104 31.22 -11.02 8.78
C GLY A 104 32.61 -10.37 8.88
N THR A 105 32.68 -9.03 8.94
CA THR A 105 33.93 -8.30 9.21
C THR A 105 34.25 -8.34 10.70
N LEU A 106 33.26 -8.05 11.58
CA LEU A 106 33.39 -8.12 13.03
C LEU A 106 33.79 -9.52 13.52
N ALA A 107 33.28 -10.57 12.90
CA ALA A 107 33.69 -11.95 13.16
C ALA A 107 35.20 -12.21 12.92
N ARG A 108 35.82 -11.45 12.01
CA ARG A 108 37.21 -11.64 11.54
C ARG A 108 38.23 -10.71 12.17
N VAL A 109 37.84 -9.63 12.86
CA VAL A 109 38.80 -8.67 13.43
C VAL A 109 39.38 -9.20 14.75
N PRO A 110 40.72 -9.32 14.89
CA PRO A 110 41.37 -9.60 16.16
C PRO A 110 41.59 -8.29 16.94
N TYR A 111 40.51 -7.61 17.31
CA TYR A 111 40.57 -6.43 18.21
C TYR A 111 40.16 -6.86 19.63
N PRO A 112 40.65 -6.23 20.72
CA PRO A 112 40.71 -6.87 22.03
C PRO A 112 39.34 -7.34 22.55
N ARG A 113 39.20 -8.67 22.60
CA ARG A 113 38.27 -9.51 23.37
C ARG A 113 36.77 -9.20 23.24
N TRP A 114 36.24 -9.42 22.04
CA TRP A 114 34.85 -9.84 21.94
C TRP A 114 34.73 -11.26 22.54
N PRO A 115 33.75 -11.52 23.43
CA PRO A 115 33.46 -12.86 23.93
C PRO A 115 33.34 -13.86 22.77
N GLY A 116 33.79 -15.11 22.97
CA GLY A 116 33.74 -16.14 21.92
C GLY A 116 32.34 -16.34 21.35
N GLU A 117 31.34 -16.30 22.23
CA GLU A 117 29.90 -16.39 21.90
C GLU A 117 29.46 -15.36 20.86
N TRP A 118 29.97 -14.13 20.94
CA TRP A 118 29.59 -13.06 20.03
C TRP A 118 30.20 -13.27 18.64
N ARG A 119 31.45 -13.75 18.60
CA ARG A 119 32.11 -14.10 17.33
C ARG A 119 31.39 -15.24 16.62
N ASP A 120 30.93 -16.24 17.35
CA ASP A 120 30.16 -17.36 16.80
C ASP A 120 28.80 -16.90 16.30
N GLU A 121 28.12 -16.00 17.03
CA GLU A 121 26.82 -15.46 16.63
C GLU A 121 26.92 -14.61 15.36
N PHE A 122 27.90 -13.69 15.25
CA PHE A 122 28.10 -12.94 14.02
C PHE A 122 28.50 -13.81 12.84
N SER A 123 29.23 -14.89 13.08
CA SER A 123 29.58 -15.84 12.03
C SER A 123 28.36 -16.59 11.52
N ARG A 124 27.40 -16.93 12.38
CA ARG A 124 26.13 -17.55 11.96
C ARG A 124 25.24 -16.59 11.18
N GLU A 125 25.10 -15.35 11.65
CA GLU A 125 24.26 -14.35 10.98
C GLU A 125 24.87 -13.79 9.68
N ALA A 126 26.19 -13.93 9.51
CA ALA A 126 26.89 -13.56 8.29
C ALA A 126 26.83 -14.61 7.15
N VAL A 127 26.15 -15.76 7.35
CA VAL A 127 26.00 -16.91 6.41
C VAL A 127 24.64 -16.95 5.73
#